data_AF-A0A182U9N7-F1
#
_entry.id   AF-A0A182U9N7-F1
#
_cell.length_a   1.000
_cell.length_b   1.000
_cell.length_c   1.000
_cell.angle_alpha   90.00
_cell.angle_beta   90.00
_cell.angle_gamma   90.00
#
_symmetry.space_group_name_H-M   'P 1'
#
loop_
_entity.id
_entity.type
_entity.pdbx_description
1 polymer ?
#
loop_
_entity_poly.entity_id
_entity_poly.type
_entity_poly.pdbx_seq_one_letter_code
_entity_poly.pdbx_strand_id
1 'polypeptide(L)'
;MHCKTFIFDGTDFERWKAWMTLHLASQGMLQCIQHEPEALLERYVLAADRWIELDMQQMVLHAFRLLDLKCTNVLIQNMAVSQCAKLNHRQTACQIWKALTRQYDDDAL
;
A
#
# COMPACT_ATOMS: atom_id res chain seq x y z
N MET A 1 -12.63 -14.39 -17.56
CA MET A 1 -12.69 -14.08 -16.12
C MET A 1 -13.26 -12.67 -15.97
N HIS A 2 -14.53 -12.54 -15.56
CA HIS A 2 -15.07 -11.24 -15.21
C HIS A 2 -14.41 -10.79 -13.90
N CYS A 3 -13.39 -9.94 -14.03
CA CYS A 3 -12.76 -9.23 -12.94
C CYS A 3 -13.85 -8.33 -12.34
N LYS A 4 -14.63 -8.86 -11.38
CA LYS A 4 -15.51 -8.00 -10.59
C LYS A 4 -14.57 -7.09 -9.81
N THR A 5 -14.45 -5.85 -10.27
CA THR A 5 -13.76 -4.80 -9.54
C THR A 5 -14.49 -4.61 -8.22
N PHE A 6 -13.80 -4.84 -7.10
CA PHE A 6 -14.40 -4.78 -5.77
C PHE A 6 -14.21 -3.36 -5.25
N ILE A 7 -15.13 -2.49 -5.65
CA ILE A 7 -15.09 -1.07 -5.31
C ILE A 7 -15.58 -0.90 -3.87
N PHE A 8 -14.77 -0.26 -3.03
CA PHE A 8 -15.18 0.15 -1.70
C PHE A 8 -16.06 1.39 -1.78
N ASP A 9 -17.33 1.25 -1.42
CA ASP A 9 -18.30 2.35 -1.32
C ASP A 9 -18.52 2.85 0.12
N GLY A 10 -18.06 2.10 1.13
CA GLY A 10 -18.22 2.40 2.55
C GLY A 10 -19.08 1.39 3.32
N THR A 11 -19.65 0.37 2.68
CA THR A 11 -20.65 -0.52 3.30
C THR A 11 -20.09 -1.82 3.89
N ASP A 12 -19.06 -2.41 3.27
CA ASP A 12 -18.46 -3.70 3.68
C ASP A 12 -16.94 -3.60 3.65
N PHE A 13 -16.38 -2.92 4.66
CA PHE A 13 -14.95 -2.68 4.74
C PHE A 13 -14.16 -3.98 4.93
N GLU A 14 -14.61 -4.87 5.80
CA GLU A 14 -13.91 -6.13 6.09
C GLU A 14 -13.77 -7.03 4.86
N ARG A 15 -14.83 -7.19 4.07
CA ARG A 15 -14.75 -7.96 2.82
C ARG A 15 -13.84 -7.28 1.81
N TRP A 16 -14.00 -5.96 1.63
CA TRP A 16 -13.15 -5.21 0.71
C TRP A 16 -11.66 -5.31 1.11
N LYS A 17 -11.36 -5.13 2.40
CA LYS A 17 -10.03 -5.21 2.98
C LYS A 17 -9.42 -6.59 2.74
N ALA A 18 -10.12 -7.67 3.06
CA ALA A 18 -9.65 -9.03 2.80
C ALA A 18 -9.33 -9.26 1.31
N TRP A 19 -10.19 -8.77 0.43
CA TRP A 19 -10.04 -8.93 -1.02
C TRP A 19 -8.89 -8.09 -1.57
N MET A 20 -8.74 -6.87 -1.08
CA MET A 20 -7.65 -5.98 -1.43
C MET A 20 -6.31 -6.54 -0.94
N THR A 21 -6.24 -7.02 0.30
CA THR A 21 -5.04 -7.68 0.84
C THR A 21 -4.63 -8.88 -0.02
N LEU A 22 -5.57 -9.75 -0.38
CA LEU A 22 -5.29 -10.90 -1.26
C LEU A 22 -4.80 -10.45 -2.64
N HIS A 23 -5.45 -9.44 -3.22
CA HIS A 23 -5.07 -8.89 -4.52
C HIS A 23 -3.67 -8.29 -4.51
N LEU A 24 -3.34 -7.46 -3.51
CA LEU A 24 -2.02 -6.86 -3.36
C LEU A 24 -0.94 -7.92 -3.11
N ALA A 25 -1.23 -8.95 -2.31
CA ALA A 25 -0.33 -10.09 -2.09
C ALA A 25 -0.05 -10.85 -3.38
N SER A 26 -1.08 -11.13 -4.20
CA SER A 26 -0.91 -11.84 -5.48
C SER A 26 -0.05 -11.08 -6.49
N GLN A 27 0.10 -9.76 -6.32
CA GLN A 27 0.93 -8.90 -7.16
C GLN A 27 2.27 -8.51 -6.52
N GLY A 28 2.62 -9.06 -5.35
CA GLY A 28 3.86 -8.73 -4.63
C GLY A 28 3.91 -7.31 -4.08
N MET A 29 2.75 -6.67 -3.85
CA MET A 29 2.64 -5.28 -3.38
C MET A 29 2.24 -5.19 -1.90
N LEU A 30 2.06 -6.32 -1.21
CA LEU A 30 1.57 -6.34 0.17
C LEU A 30 2.44 -5.51 1.13
N GLN A 31 3.76 -5.50 0.93
CA GLN A 31 4.69 -4.70 1.72
C GLN A 31 4.41 -3.19 1.65
N CYS A 32 3.82 -2.68 0.57
CA CYS A 32 3.53 -1.25 0.39
C CYS A 32 2.41 -0.74 1.30
N ILE A 33 1.58 -1.63 1.84
CA ILE A 33 0.56 -1.27 2.85
C ILE A 33 0.99 -1.62 4.28
N GLN A 34 2.06 -2.41 4.46
CA GLN A 34 2.54 -2.90 5.75
C GLN A 34 3.69 -2.09 6.32
N HIS A 35 4.54 -1.52 5.46
CA HIS A 35 5.81 -0.93 5.84
C HIS A 35 6.00 0.45 5.20
N GLU A 36 6.65 1.35 5.95
CA GLU A 36 7.25 2.55 5.37
C GLU A 36 8.56 2.16 4.64
N PRO A 37 9.00 2.92 3.62
CA PRO A 37 10.20 2.61 2.84
C PRO A 37 11.45 2.36 3.69
N GLU A 38 11.62 3.13 4.77
CA GLU A 38 12.79 3.10 5.64
C GLU A 38 12.93 1.75 6.36
N ALA A 39 11.81 1.13 6.74
CA ALA A 39 11.79 -0.17 7.42
C ALA A 39 12.29 -1.32 6.52
N LEU A 40 12.37 -1.10 5.20
CA LEU A 40 12.89 -2.08 4.25
C LEU A 40 14.41 -2.01 4.14
N LEU A 41 15.02 -0.86 4.47
CA LEU A 41 16.47 -0.70 4.44
C LEU A 41 17.14 -1.66 5.42
N GLU A 42 16.61 -1.76 6.63
CA GLU A 42 17.10 -2.69 7.67
C GLU A 42 17.04 -4.17 7.25
N ARG A 43 16.16 -4.51 6.29
CA ARG A 43 15.94 -5.89 5.84
C ARG A 43 16.82 -6.28 4.64
N TYR A 44 17.12 -5.32 3.77
CA TYR A 44 17.72 -5.62 2.46
C TYR A 44 19.09 -5.00 2.25
N VAL A 45 19.49 -4.02 3.07
CA VAL A 45 20.83 -3.42 2.99
C VAL A 45 21.76 -4.23 3.88
N LEU A 46 22.82 -4.76 3.28
CA LEU A 46 23.87 -5.50 3.99
C LEU A 46 24.96 -4.53 4.41
N ALA A 47 25.57 -4.80 5.57
CA ALA A 47 26.77 -4.08 5.99
C ALA A 47 27.90 -4.34 4.99
N ALA A 48 28.41 -3.28 4.36
CA ALA A 48 29.40 -3.33 3.28
C ALA A 48 30.24 -2.06 3.25
N ASP A 49 31.08 -1.89 2.24
CA ASP A 49 31.73 -0.60 2.01
C ASP A 49 30.68 0.49 1.79
N ARG A 50 30.94 1.69 2.33
CA ARG A 50 29.99 2.81 2.33
C ARG A 50 29.33 3.10 0.98
N TRP A 51 30.09 2.98 -0.12
CA TRP A 51 29.55 3.22 -1.47
C TRP A 51 28.57 2.13 -1.90
N ILE A 52 28.87 0.87 -1.57
CA ILE A 52 27.98 -0.27 -1.83
C ILE A 52 26.70 -0.14 -1.01
N GLU A 53 26.80 0.25 0.26
CA GLU A 53 25.62 0.48 1.10
C GLU A 53 24.70 1.57 0.53
N LEU A 54 25.27 2.68 0.06
CA LEU A 54 24.52 3.77 -0.57
C LEU A 54 23.81 3.31 -1.85
N ASP A 55 24.50 2.55 -2.70
CA ASP A 55 23.92 2.00 -3.93
C ASP A 55 22.76 1.03 -3.62
N MET A 56 22.94 0.16 -2.62
CA MET A 56 21.90 -0.77 -2.17
C MET A 56 20.68 -0.01 -1.62
N GLN A 57 20.89 1.02 -0.79
CA GLN A 57 19.82 1.86 -0.27
C GLN A 57 19.02 2.51 -1.40
N GLN A 58 19.70 3.11 -2.37
CA GLN A 58 19.03 3.75 -3.52
C GLN A 58 18.23 2.74 -4.33
N MET A 59 18.78 1.56 -4.60
CA MET A 59 18.10 0.50 -5.33
C MET A 59 16.82 0.04 -4.61
N VAL A 60 16.90 -0.20 -3.30
CA VAL A 60 15.75 -0.63 -2.48
C VAL A 60 14.67 0.45 -2.45
N LEU A 61 15.03 1.71 -2.19
CA LEU A 61 14.06 2.81 -2.15
C LEU A 61 13.40 3.05 -3.51
N HIS A 62 14.17 2.99 -4.59
CA HIS A 62 13.65 3.16 -5.94
C HIS A 62 12.68 2.03 -6.32
N ALA A 63 13.06 0.78 -6.06
CA ALA A 63 12.19 -0.38 -6.30
C ALA A 63 10.88 -0.28 -5.49
N PHE A 64 10.98 0.10 -4.21
CA PHE A 64 9.81 0.29 -3.37
C PHE A 64 8.91 1.41 -3.90
N ARG A 65 9.46 2.55 -4.28
CA ARG A 65 8.68 3.69 -4.78
C ARG A 65 7.85 3.35 -6.02
N LEU A 66 8.40 2.54 -6.94
CA LEU A 66 7.66 2.07 -8.11
C LEU A 66 6.49 1.16 -7.72
N LEU A 67 6.72 0.26 -6.77
CA LEU A 67 5.66 -0.62 -6.24
C LEU A 67 4.60 0.15 -5.46
N ASP A 68 5.00 1.13 -4.65
CA ASP A 68 4.10 1.98 -3.88
C ASP A 68 3.20 2.83 -4.79
N LEU A 69 3.74 3.39 -5.88
CA LEU A 69 2.94 4.10 -6.87
C LEU A 69 1.89 3.18 -7.51
N LYS A 70 2.30 1.96 -7.90
CA LYS A 70 1.39 0.96 -8.46
C LYS A 70 0.31 0.56 -7.45
N CYS A 71 0.71 0.31 -6.20
CA CYS A 71 -0.19 -0.05 -5.12
C CYS A 71 -1.21 1.07 -4.82
N THR A 72 -0.74 2.32 -4.77
CA THR A 72 -1.56 3.52 -4.56
C THR A 72 -2.63 3.63 -5.65
N ASN A 73 -2.25 3.45 -6.92
CA ASN A 73 -3.20 3.47 -8.03
C ASN A 73 -4.25 2.37 -7.93
N VAL A 74 -3.84 1.15 -7.54
CA VAL A 74 -4.77 0.03 -7.35
C VAL A 74 -5.77 0.32 -6.23
N LEU A 75 -5.31 0.89 -5.11
CA LEU A 75 -6.19 1.30 -4.01
C LEU A 75 -7.21 2.34 -4.50
N ILE A 76 -6.76 3.40 -5.16
CA ILE A 76 -7.62 4.48 -5.67
C ILE A 76 -8.65 3.96 -6.67
N GLN A 77 -8.26 3.08 -7.59
CA GLN A 77 -9.16 2.50 -8.59
C GLN A 77 -10.25 1.59 -7.99
N ASN A 78 -10.01 1.06 -6.79
CA ASN A 78 -10.94 0.19 -6.08
C ASN A 78 -11.63 0.90 -4.92
N MET A 79 -11.65 2.24 -4.94
CA MET A 79 -12.43 3.07 -4.03
C MET A 79 -13.43 3.91 -4.83
N ALA A 80 -14.62 4.12 -4.26
CA ALA A 80 -15.58 5.06 -4.81
C ALA A 80 -15.01 6.49 -4.76
N VAL A 81 -15.41 7.33 -5.72
CA VAL A 81 -14.92 8.73 -5.84
C VAL A 81 -15.10 9.53 -4.54
N SER A 82 -16.21 9.30 -3.83
CA SER A 82 -16.49 9.93 -2.54
C SER A 82 -15.46 9.58 -1.46
N GLN A 83 -14.91 8.36 -1.49
CA GLN A 83 -13.87 7.90 -0.57
C GLN A 83 -12.49 8.42 -1.01
N CYS A 84 -12.19 8.38 -2.30
CA CYS A 84 -10.95 8.96 -2.85
C CYS A 84 -10.81 10.44 -2.50
N ALA A 85 -11.87 11.23 -2.65
CA ALA A 85 -11.86 12.66 -2.34
C ALA A 85 -11.47 12.95 -0.88
N LYS A 86 -11.89 12.11 0.07
CA LYS A 86 -11.54 12.22 1.49
C LYS A 86 -10.05 11.92 1.75
N LEU A 87 -9.43 11.11 0.90
CA LEU A 87 -8.08 10.60 1.06
C LEU A 87 -7.05 11.26 0.14
N ASN A 88 -7.46 12.22 -0.70
CA ASN A 88 -6.61 12.89 -1.71
C ASN A 88 -5.34 13.58 -1.19
N HIS A 89 -5.23 13.83 0.12
CA HIS A 89 -4.03 14.42 0.74
C HIS A 89 -2.97 13.37 1.11
N ARG A 90 -3.27 12.07 0.98
CA ARG A 90 -2.35 10.96 1.28
C ARG A 90 -1.55 10.61 0.05
N GLN A 91 -0.24 10.44 0.22
CA GLN A 91 0.70 10.32 -0.90
C GLN A 91 1.16 8.89 -1.16
N THR A 92 1.04 7.97 -0.19
CA THR A 92 1.51 6.58 -0.30
C THR A 92 0.40 5.57 -0.02
N ALA A 93 0.57 4.33 -0.48
CA ALA A 93 -0.40 3.27 -0.28
C ALA A 93 -0.58 2.95 1.21
N CYS A 94 0.53 2.92 1.96
CA CYS A 94 0.55 2.74 3.41
C CYS A 94 -0.29 3.79 4.14
N GLN A 95 -0.16 5.07 3.77
CA GLN A 95 -0.92 6.17 4.37
C GLN A 95 -2.42 6.05 4.10
N ILE A 96 -2.81 5.71 2.87
CA ILE A 96 -4.20 5.46 2.48
C ILE A 96 -4.75 4.28 3.29
N TRP A 97 -4.01 3.17 3.33
CA TRP A 97 -4.40 1.95 4.03
C TRP A 97 -4.63 2.19 5.53
N LYS A 98 -3.67 2.83 6.21
CA LYS A 98 -3.78 3.18 7.62
C LYS A 98 -4.98 4.11 7.90
N ALA A 99 -5.24 5.06 7.01
CA ALA A 99 -6.38 5.97 7.16
C ALA A 99 -7.72 5.22 7.04
N LEU A 100 -7.86 4.35 6.04
CA LEU A 100 -9.04 3.50 5.87
C LEU A 100 -9.25 2.58 7.07
N THR A 101 -8.17 1.92 7.53
CA THR A 101 -8.22 1.00 8.68
C THR A 101 -8.69 1.74 9.93
N ARG A 102 -8.12 2.91 10.25
CA ARG A 102 -8.58 3.72 11.40
C ARG A 102 -10.01 4.21 11.28
N GLN A 103 -10.47 4.48 10.06
CA GLN A 103 -11.81 5.00 9.86
C GLN A 103 -12.87 3.90 9.96
N TYR A 104 -12.57 2.67 9.55
CA TYR A 104 -13.59 1.64 9.34
C TYR A 104 -13.36 0.32 10.10
N ASP A 105 -12.16 0.06 10.66
CA ASP A 105 -11.98 -1.01 11.66
C ASP A 105 -12.42 -0.55 13.04
N ASP A 106 -12.08 0.68 13.43
CA ASP A 106 -12.35 1.19 14.79
C ASP A 106 -13.85 1.45 15.02
N ASP A 107 -14.63 1.68 13.96
CA ASP A 107 -16.09 1.84 13.99
C ASP A 107 -16.85 0.49 14.08
N ALA A 108 -16.14 -0.65 14.00
CA ALA A 108 -16.72 -1.98 14.09
C ALA A 108 -16.71 -2.59 15.51
N LEU A 109 -16.27 -1.82 16.52
CA LEU A 109 -16.25 -2.15 17.95
C LEU A 109 -17.18 -1.23 18.75
#